data_AF-W2GAS5-F1
#
_entry.id   AF-W2GAS5-F1
#
_cell.length_a   1.000
_cell.length_b   1.000
_cell.length_c   1.000
_cell.angle_alpha   90.00
_cell.angle_beta   90.00
_cell.angle_gamma   90.00
#
_symmetry.space_group_name_H-M   'P 1'
#
loop_
_entity.id
_entity.type
_entity.pdbx_description
1 polymer ?
#
loop_
_entity_poly.entity_id
_entity_poly.type
_entity_poly.pdbx_seq_one_letter_code
_entity_poly.pdbx_strand_id
1 'polypeptide(L)'
;MFNQPYTSEAVPVQSAPEVNPIKPDQKNVEAKVGCQDWPFALLFVLNVGVIIALMVLWGVDTVTDPENNSSELMSGDDTKVVVGIAVGMAGVSMVLALLMVKLIVAYARVMILFVLWFNVGISFAFAAFGFIIGNIFIGIIGLLIAMLNLCYARAVQHRIPFAVANLRVAEGAISKHGSTYIVSLVFTIVQIGWVVIWAMALLGVANEIAENNPSSTSNNTNTSTRSTYKQSGGSYVAYFFLLLSFYWGLQVFKNVAHTTVAGTVATF
;
A
#
# COMPACT_ATOMS: atom_id res chain seq x y z
N MET A 1 5.68 79.85 3.96
CA MET A 1 4.30 79.61 4.41
C MET A 1 3.83 78.33 3.73
N PHE A 2 3.58 77.19 4.35
CA PHE A 2 3.33 76.86 5.75
C PHE A 2 3.85 75.44 6.06
N ASN A 3 4.54 75.32 7.19
CA ASN A 3 4.62 74.09 7.99
C ASN A 3 3.29 73.88 8.72
N GLN A 4 2.88 72.61 8.92
CA GLN A 4 2.20 72.03 10.11
C GLN A 4 1.32 70.81 9.70
N PRO A 5 0.95 69.89 10.62
CA PRO A 5 1.80 68.88 11.24
C PRO A 5 1.21 67.46 11.11
N TYR A 6 2.00 66.42 11.39
CA TYR A 6 1.50 65.05 11.55
C TYR A 6 0.57 64.96 12.77
N THR A 7 -0.72 64.75 12.54
CA THR A 7 -1.66 64.28 13.57
C THR A 7 -1.58 62.76 13.66
N SER A 8 -1.06 62.27 14.79
CA SER A 8 -1.24 60.89 15.22
C SER A 8 -2.69 60.69 15.67
N GLU A 9 -3.54 60.18 14.79
CA GLU A 9 -4.75 59.47 15.21
C GLU A 9 -4.44 57.97 15.18
N ALA A 10 -4.03 57.46 16.34
CA ALA A 10 -3.99 56.03 16.60
C ALA A 10 -5.43 55.53 16.64
N VAL A 11 -5.88 54.92 15.54
CA VAL A 11 -7.07 54.06 15.57
C VAL A 11 -6.80 52.97 16.61
N PRO A 12 -7.65 52.79 17.63
CA PRO A 12 -7.44 51.72 18.59
C PRO A 12 -7.61 50.41 17.85
N VAL A 13 -6.49 49.71 17.61
CA VAL A 13 -6.50 48.32 17.17
C VAL A 13 -7.27 47.56 18.22
N GLN A 14 -8.46 47.09 17.86
CA GLN A 14 -9.27 46.21 18.68
C GLN A 14 -8.42 44.96 18.90
N SER A 15 -7.79 44.90 20.08
CA SER A 15 -6.92 43.82 20.52
C SER A 15 -7.65 42.51 20.28
N ALA A 16 -7.06 41.63 19.47
CA ALA A 16 -7.54 40.27 19.30
C ALA A 16 -7.74 39.67 20.71
N PRO A 17 -8.88 39.00 20.97
CA PRO A 17 -9.11 38.40 22.27
C PRO A 17 -7.95 37.47 22.61
N GLU A 18 -7.36 37.69 23.78
CA GLU A 18 -6.27 36.87 24.31
C GLU A 18 -6.79 35.44 24.50
N VAL A 19 -6.43 34.57 23.56
CA VAL A 19 -6.74 33.14 23.66
C VAL A 19 -5.77 32.57 24.68
N ASN A 20 -6.23 32.50 25.93
CA ASN A 20 -5.53 31.75 26.96
C ASN A 20 -5.28 30.33 26.44
N PRO A 21 -4.04 29.83 26.43
CA PRO A 21 -3.79 28.43 26.13
C PRO A 21 -4.62 27.61 27.11
N ILE A 22 -5.52 26.78 26.60
CA ILE A 22 -6.21 25.78 27.41
C ILE A 22 -5.10 24.86 27.90
N LYS A 23 -4.64 25.11 29.13
CA LYS A 23 -3.76 24.19 29.85
C LYS A 23 -4.57 22.90 29.95
N PRO A 24 -4.10 21.77 29.40
CA PRO A 24 -4.85 20.53 29.50
C PRO A 24 -5.06 20.27 30.99
N ASP A 25 -6.33 20.13 31.38
CA ASP A 25 -6.69 19.77 32.74
C ASP A 25 -5.88 18.55 33.11
N GLN A 26 -4.97 18.74 34.07
CA GLN A 26 -4.13 17.71 34.66
C GLN A 26 -5.00 16.85 35.58
N LYS A 27 -6.13 16.34 35.06
CA LYS A 27 -6.78 15.18 35.65
C LYS A 27 -5.81 14.05 35.43
N ASN A 28 -5.24 13.59 36.55
CA ASN A 28 -4.64 12.28 36.71
C ASN A 28 -5.68 11.21 36.33
N VAL A 29 -5.99 11.10 35.04
CA VAL A 29 -6.35 9.81 34.48
C VAL A 29 -5.01 9.11 34.47
N GLU A 30 -4.79 8.31 35.50
CA GLU A 30 -3.88 7.17 35.43
C GLU A 30 -4.29 6.42 34.16
N ALA A 31 -3.73 6.83 33.03
CA ALA A 31 -3.97 6.22 31.74
C ALA A 31 -3.34 4.86 31.92
N LYS A 32 -4.18 3.89 32.32
CA LYS A 32 -3.79 2.51 32.40
C LYS A 32 -3.29 2.19 31.00
N VAL A 33 -1.96 2.19 30.83
CA VAL A 33 -1.26 1.80 29.61
C VAL A 33 -1.45 0.30 29.49
N GLY A 34 -2.70 -0.12 29.25
CA GLY A 34 -3.03 -1.48 28.94
C GLY A 34 -2.68 -1.66 27.48
N CYS A 35 -1.71 -2.53 27.18
CA CYS A 35 -1.56 -3.09 25.85
C CYS A 35 -2.80 -3.94 25.53
N GLN A 36 -3.90 -3.28 25.20
CA GLN A 36 -5.18 -3.90 24.88
C GLN A 36 -5.13 -4.65 23.54
N ASP A 37 -4.05 -4.46 22.78
CA ASP A 37 -3.83 -5.06 21.47
C ASP A 37 -2.99 -6.34 21.51
N TRP A 38 -2.59 -6.83 22.70
CA TRP A 38 -1.81 -8.06 22.84
C TRP A 38 -2.45 -9.32 22.20
N PRO A 39 -3.77 -9.59 22.33
CA PRO A 39 -4.37 -10.74 21.65
C PRO A 39 -4.36 -10.62 20.12
N PHE A 40 -4.51 -9.40 19.58
CA PHE A 40 -4.44 -9.16 18.13
C PHE A 40 -3.01 -9.27 17.61
N ALA A 41 -2.02 -8.84 18.40
CA ALA A 41 -0.61 -9.03 18.09
C ALA A 41 -0.24 -10.52 18.07
N LEU A 42 -0.72 -11.31 19.04
CA LEU A 42 -0.48 -12.75 19.09
C LEU A 42 -1.10 -13.47 17.88
N LEU A 43 -2.32 -13.09 17.49
CA LEU A 43 -2.99 -13.65 16.32
C LEU A 43 -2.26 -13.28 15.02
N PHE A 44 -1.70 -12.06 14.93
CA PHE A 44 -0.88 -11.65 13.80
C PHE A 44 0.43 -12.46 13.71
N VAL A 45 1.13 -12.64 14.83
CA VAL A 45 2.36 -13.45 14.86
C VAL A 45 2.08 -14.90 14.47
N LEU A 46 0.96 -15.48 14.91
CA LEU A 46 0.52 -16.80 14.48
C LEU A 46 0.27 -16.84 12.98
N ASN A 47 -0.44 -15.86 12.42
CA ASN A 47 -0.68 -15.75 10.98
C ASN A 47 0.62 -15.64 10.18
N VAL A 48 1.58 -14.81 10.64
CA VAL A 48 2.92 -14.72 10.04
C VAL A 48 3.65 -16.07 10.10
N GLY A 49 3.60 -16.74 11.25
CA GLY A 49 4.18 -18.07 11.43
C GLY A 49 3.61 -19.11 10.46
N VAL A 50 2.29 -19.11 10.24
CA VAL A 50 1.63 -20.00 9.27
C VAL A 50 2.10 -19.72 7.84
N ILE A 51 2.21 -18.46 7.43
CA ILE A 51 2.69 -18.12 6.08
C ILE A 51 4.15 -18.52 5.89
N ILE A 52 5.00 -18.29 6.89
CA ILE A 52 6.41 -18.72 6.84
C ILE A 52 6.50 -20.24 6.79
N ALA A 53 5.68 -20.97 7.56
CA ALA A 53 5.64 -22.42 7.51
C ALA A 53 5.20 -22.92 6.11
N LEU A 54 4.16 -22.33 5.51
CA LEU A 54 3.72 -22.65 4.15
C LEU A 54 4.81 -22.36 3.10
N MET A 55 5.54 -21.26 3.25
CA MET A 55 6.68 -20.94 2.41
C MET A 55 7.79 -21.99 2.55
N VAL A 56 8.18 -22.35 3.77
CA VAL A 56 9.30 -23.28 4.00
C VAL A 56 8.95 -24.70 3.59
N LEU A 57 7.72 -25.15 3.88
CA LEU A 57 7.29 -26.52 3.61
C LEU A 57 6.93 -26.76 2.14
N TRP A 58 6.33 -25.77 1.46
CA TRP A 58 5.80 -25.97 0.11
C TRP A 58 6.36 -24.97 -0.92
N GLY A 59 6.73 -23.76 -0.48
CA GLY A 59 7.28 -22.73 -1.36
C GLY A 59 8.75 -22.98 -1.75
N VAL A 60 9.59 -23.45 -0.83
CA VAL A 60 11.02 -23.71 -1.09
C VAL A 60 11.21 -24.95 -1.96
N ASP A 61 10.48 -26.03 -1.69
CA ASP A 61 10.58 -27.27 -2.46
C ASP A 61 10.18 -27.05 -3.93
N THR A 62 9.10 -26.29 -4.17
CA THR A 62 8.67 -25.90 -5.53
C THR A 62 9.72 -25.09 -6.30
N VAL A 63 10.57 -24.32 -5.60
CA VAL A 63 11.62 -23.50 -6.23
C VAL A 63 12.96 -24.26 -6.35
N THR A 64 13.16 -25.27 -5.50
CA THR A 64 14.43 -26.00 -5.38
C THR A 64 14.44 -27.30 -6.18
N ASP A 65 13.28 -27.80 -6.62
CA ASP A 65 13.19 -29.02 -7.43
C ASP A 65 13.97 -28.88 -8.75
N PRO A 66 15.05 -29.66 -8.94
CA PRO A 66 16.04 -29.43 -9.99
C PRO A 66 15.68 -30.03 -11.35
N GLU A 67 14.55 -30.75 -11.49
CA GLU A 67 14.19 -31.43 -12.74
C GLU A 67 13.80 -30.49 -13.90
N ASN A 68 13.55 -29.19 -13.64
CA ASN A 68 13.15 -28.21 -14.65
C ASN A 68 14.21 -27.15 -14.98
N ASN A 69 15.45 -27.28 -14.48
CA ASN A 69 16.48 -26.26 -14.67
C ASN A 69 17.38 -26.54 -15.88
N SER A 70 16.88 -26.23 -17.07
CA SER A 70 17.77 -25.73 -18.12
C SER A 70 18.11 -24.28 -17.78
N SER A 71 19.24 -24.03 -17.10
CA SER A 71 19.95 -22.75 -17.16
C SER A 71 21.30 -22.83 -16.43
N GLU A 72 22.39 -22.99 -17.20
CA GLU A 72 23.64 -22.28 -16.88
C GLU A 72 23.32 -20.77 -16.91
N LEU A 73 22.97 -20.21 -15.74
CA LEU A 73 22.39 -18.87 -15.64
C LEU A 73 23.45 -17.77 -15.44
N MET A 74 24.45 -17.73 -16.33
CA MET A 74 25.43 -16.65 -16.58
C MET A 74 26.90 -16.96 -16.24
N SER A 75 27.77 -16.64 -17.20
CA SER A 75 29.23 -16.57 -17.02
C SER A 75 29.61 -15.37 -16.14
N GLY A 76 30.71 -15.48 -15.39
CA GLY A 76 31.09 -14.49 -14.36
C GLY A 76 31.30 -13.05 -14.87
N ASP A 77 31.62 -12.89 -16.17
CA ASP A 77 31.77 -11.57 -16.80
C ASP A 77 30.44 -10.92 -17.17
N ASP A 78 29.45 -11.69 -17.64
CA ASP A 78 28.10 -11.18 -17.92
C ASP A 78 27.40 -10.76 -16.62
N THR A 79 27.69 -11.47 -15.52
CA THR A 79 27.14 -11.15 -14.19
C THR A 79 27.58 -9.77 -13.73
N LYS A 80 28.83 -9.35 -13.99
CA LYS A 80 29.30 -8.00 -13.65
C LYS A 80 28.60 -6.91 -14.46
N VAL A 81 28.36 -7.15 -15.75
CA VAL A 81 27.65 -6.20 -16.64
C VAL A 81 26.19 -6.06 -16.21
N VAL A 82 25.51 -7.16 -15.91
CA VAL A 82 24.12 -7.15 -15.44
C VAL A 82 24.00 -6.49 -14.06
N VAL A 83 24.93 -6.77 -13.13
CA VAL A 83 24.97 -6.09 -11.83
C VAL A 83 25.22 -4.59 -12.01
N GLY A 84 26.11 -4.18 -12.92
CA GLY A 84 26.36 -2.76 -13.22
C GLY A 84 25.12 -2.04 -13.76
N ILE A 85 24.40 -2.67 -14.69
CA ILE A 85 23.14 -2.15 -15.25
C ILE A 85 22.04 -2.11 -14.16
N ALA A 86 21.95 -3.13 -13.32
CA ALA A 86 20.98 -3.21 -12.24
C ALA A 86 21.20 -2.11 -11.19
N VAL A 87 22.46 -1.87 -10.79
CA VAL A 87 22.81 -0.77 -9.87
C VAL A 87 22.54 0.59 -10.52
N GLY A 88 22.82 0.75 -11.82
CA GLY A 88 22.48 1.95 -12.58
C GLY A 88 20.99 2.24 -12.61
N MET A 89 20.15 1.24 -12.91
CA MET A 89 18.69 1.37 -12.88
C MET A 89 18.16 1.63 -11.46
N ALA A 90 18.72 0.98 -10.45
CA ALA A 90 18.37 1.22 -9.05
C ALA A 90 18.65 2.68 -8.68
N GLY A 91 19.81 3.22 -9.06
CA GLY A 91 20.15 4.63 -8.85
C GLY A 91 19.16 5.60 -9.52
N VAL A 92 18.84 5.38 -10.80
CA VAL A 92 17.86 6.19 -11.53
C VAL A 92 16.48 6.12 -10.88
N SER A 93 16.05 4.92 -10.44
CA SER A 93 14.77 4.73 -9.78
C SER A 93 14.70 5.44 -8.43
N MET A 94 15.79 5.45 -7.66
CA MET A 94 15.88 6.15 -6.37
C MET A 94 15.75 7.66 -6.56
N VAL A 95 16.45 8.23 -7.55
CA VAL A 95 16.35 9.66 -7.88
C VAL A 95 14.94 10.00 -8.36
N LEU A 96 14.37 9.18 -9.24
CA LEU A 96 13.01 9.35 -9.73
C LEU A 96 11.97 9.27 -8.60
N ALA A 97 12.14 8.35 -7.65
CA ALA A 97 11.27 8.22 -6.49
C ALA A 97 11.33 9.45 -5.60
N LEU A 98 12.53 9.96 -5.30
CA LEU A 98 12.69 11.19 -4.52
C LEU A 98 12.10 12.41 -5.24
N LEU A 99 12.27 12.50 -6.56
CA LEU A 99 11.66 13.53 -7.40
C LEU A 99 10.14 13.43 -7.37
N MET A 100 9.59 12.21 -7.47
CA MET A 100 8.15 11.98 -7.37
C MET A 100 7.62 12.41 -6.00
N VAL A 101 8.29 12.10 -4.89
CA VAL A 101 7.86 12.59 -3.56
C VAL A 101 7.81 14.13 -3.54
N LYS A 102 8.79 14.82 -4.11
CA LYS A 102 8.79 16.29 -4.19
C LYS A 102 7.67 16.83 -5.09
N LEU A 103 7.43 16.17 -6.22
CA LEU A 103 6.36 16.52 -7.16
C LEU A 103 4.98 16.35 -6.53
N ILE A 104 4.78 15.22 -5.83
CA ILE A 104 3.55 14.87 -5.12
C ILE A 104 3.16 15.96 -4.14
N VAL A 105 4.10 16.51 -3.36
CA VAL A 105 3.73 17.56 -2.41
C VAL A 105 3.65 18.94 -3.06
N ALA A 106 4.56 19.26 -3.99
CA ALA A 106 4.50 20.52 -4.74
C ALA A 106 3.15 20.69 -5.45
N TYR A 107 2.66 19.63 -6.09
CA TYR A 107 1.41 19.59 -6.85
C TYR A 107 0.32 18.73 -6.20
N ALA A 108 0.26 18.69 -4.86
CA ALA A 108 -0.70 17.87 -4.11
C ALA A 108 -2.15 18.01 -4.58
N ARG A 109 -2.60 19.23 -4.92
CA ARG A 109 -3.96 19.47 -5.45
C ARG A 109 -4.22 18.76 -6.77
N VAL A 110 -3.26 18.86 -7.70
CA VAL A 110 -3.38 18.26 -9.04
C VAL A 110 -3.29 16.74 -8.92
N MET A 111 -2.37 16.23 -8.10
CA MET A 111 -2.25 14.80 -7.86
C MET A 111 -3.52 14.20 -7.26
N ILE A 112 -4.08 14.80 -6.20
CA ILE A 112 -5.30 14.29 -5.57
C ILE A 112 -6.47 14.23 -6.57
N LEU A 113 -6.63 15.29 -7.38
CA LEU A 113 -7.66 15.32 -8.43
C LEU A 113 -7.39 14.24 -9.50
N PHE A 114 -6.14 14.09 -9.93
CA PHE A 114 -5.75 13.09 -10.92
C PHE A 114 -6.03 11.67 -10.43
N VAL A 115 -5.58 11.31 -9.22
CA VAL A 115 -5.80 9.97 -8.64
C VAL A 115 -7.29 9.68 -8.50
N LEU A 116 -8.07 10.66 -8.05
CA LEU A 116 -9.51 10.52 -7.87
C LEU A 116 -10.23 10.29 -9.21
N TRP A 117 -9.91 11.05 -10.25
CA TRP A 117 -10.49 10.84 -11.59
C TRP A 117 -9.99 9.56 -12.25
N PHE A 118 -8.73 9.21 -12.05
CA PHE A 118 -8.13 7.98 -12.56
C PHE A 118 -8.78 6.74 -11.91
N ASN A 119 -9.07 6.80 -10.61
CA ASN A 119 -9.78 5.75 -9.89
C ASN A 119 -11.21 5.55 -10.42
N VAL A 120 -11.92 6.64 -10.70
CA VAL A 120 -13.22 6.59 -11.40
C VAL A 120 -13.07 5.96 -12.79
N GLY A 121 -12.04 6.34 -13.54
CA GLY A 121 -11.75 5.79 -14.87
C GLY A 121 -11.50 4.28 -14.85
N ILE A 122 -10.68 3.79 -13.93
CA ILE A 122 -10.44 2.35 -13.74
C ILE A 122 -11.74 1.62 -13.37
N SER A 123 -12.55 2.21 -12.50
CA SER A 123 -13.83 1.61 -12.09
C SER A 123 -14.78 1.46 -13.29
N PHE A 124 -14.83 2.44 -14.19
CA PHE A 124 -15.57 2.35 -15.46
C PHE A 124 -14.98 1.31 -16.43
N ALA A 125 -13.65 1.24 -16.54
CA ALA A 125 -12.98 0.24 -17.37
C ALA A 125 -13.28 -1.19 -16.88
N PHE A 126 -13.29 -1.40 -15.56
CA PHE A 126 -13.64 -2.68 -14.95
C PHE A 126 -15.10 -3.07 -15.21
N ALA A 127 -16.03 -2.11 -15.12
CA ALA A 127 -17.43 -2.32 -15.49
C ALA A 127 -17.57 -2.73 -16.97
N ALA A 128 -16.90 -2.01 -17.88
CA ALA A 128 -16.89 -2.32 -19.30
C ALA A 128 -16.30 -3.72 -19.60
N PHE A 129 -15.21 -4.08 -18.93
CA PHE A 129 -14.61 -5.41 -19.03
C PHE A 129 -15.57 -6.52 -18.61
N GLY A 130 -16.36 -6.31 -17.55
CA GLY A 130 -17.42 -7.22 -17.13
C GLY A 130 -18.48 -7.46 -18.20
N PHE A 131 -18.87 -6.42 -18.94
CA PHE A 131 -19.82 -6.54 -20.06
C PHE A 131 -19.21 -7.26 -21.28
N ILE A 132 -17.92 -7.06 -21.57
CA ILE A 132 -17.22 -7.72 -22.69
C ILE A 132 -17.13 -9.24 -22.48
N ILE A 133 -16.91 -9.69 -21.24
CA ILE A 133 -16.87 -11.11 -20.88
C ILE A 133 -18.26 -11.78 -20.97
N GLY A 134 -19.34 -10.99 -21.17
CA GLY A 134 -20.71 -11.49 -21.26
C GLY A 134 -21.36 -11.76 -19.90
N ASN A 135 -20.70 -11.43 -18.79
CA ASN A 135 -21.26 -11.60 -17.46
C ASN A 135 -21.94 -10.31 -16.99
N ILE A 136 -23.24 -10.22 -17.27
CA ILE A 136 -24.09 -9.07 -16.95
C ILE A 136 -24.06 -8.75 -15.45
N PHE A 137 -23.93 -9.75 -14.57
CA PHE A 137 -23.91 -9.54 -13.12
C PHE A 137 -22.68 -8.73 -12.68
N ILE A 138 -21.49 -9.09 -13.19
CA ILE A 138 -20.24 -8.37 -12.91
C ILE A 138 -20.28 -6.96 -13.51
N GLY A 139 -20.81 -6.83 -14.73
CA GLY A 139 -20.99 -5.53 -15.38
C GLY A 139 -21.89 -4.58 -14.60
N ILE A 140 -23.05 -5.04 -14.11
CA ILE A 140 -23.99 -4.22 -13.33
C ILE A 140 -23.38 -3.81 -11.98
N ILE A 141 -22.75 -4.74 -11.25
CA ILE A 141 -22.10 -4.42 -9.97
C ILE A 141 -20.94 -3.45 -10.19
N GLY A 142 -20.11 -3.69 -11.21
CA GLY A 142 -19.02 -2.79 -11.58
C GLY A 142 -19.52 -1.39 -11.93
N LEU A 143 -20.64 -1.28 -12.64
CA LEU A 143 -21.25 0.00 -13.01
C LEU A 143 -21.81 0.75 -11.79
N LEU A 144 -22.45 0.06 -10.85
CA LEU A 144 -22.88 0.65 -9.58
C LEU A 144 -21.67 1.20 -8.80
N ILE A 145 -20.61 0.41 -8.67
CA ILE A 145 -19.37 0.83 -8.01
C ILE A 145 -18.75 2.04 -8.71
N ALA A 146 -18.72 2.06 -10.05
CA ALA A 146 -18.21 3.20 -10.83
C ALA A 146 -19.04 4.47 -10.61
N MET A 147 -20.37 4.34 -10.53
CA MET A 147 -21.27 5.45 -10.27
C MET A 147 -21.10 6.01 -8.85
N LEU A 148 -20.95 5.14 -7.84
CA LEU A 148 -20.62 5.57 -6.48
C LEU A 148 -19.27 6.31 -6.43
N ASN A 149 -18.25 5.78 -7.11
CA ASN A 149 -16.93 6.44 -7.18
C ASN A 149 -17.03 7.82 -7.85
N LEU A 150 -17.85 7.96 -8.90
CA LEU A 150 -18.09 9.23 -9.56
C LEU A 150 -18.85 10.23 -8.66
N CYS A 151 -19.85 9.77 -7.91
CA CYS A 151 -20.57 10.59 -6.93
C CYS A 151 -19.63 11.07 -5.81
N TYR A 152 -18.83 10.16 -5.26
CA TYR A 152 -17.81 10.47 -4.25
C TYR A 152 -16.79 11.47 -4.78
N ALA A 153 -16.29 11.24 -5.99
CA ALA A 153 -15.34 12.10 -6.68
C ALA A 153 -15.81 13.55 -6.79
N ARG A 154 -17.11 13.78 -7.02
CA ARG A 154 -17.68 15.14 -7.07
C ARG A 154 -17.89 15.73 -5.66
N ALA A 155 -18.39 14.94 -4.72
CA ALA A 155 -18.70 15.41 -3.37
C ALA A 155 -17.45 15.88 -2.60
N VAL A 156 -16.31 15.21 -2.80
CA VAL A 156 -15.07 15.52 -2.05
C VAL A 156 -14.31 16.73 -2.57
N GLN A 157 -14.62 17.25 -3.78
CA GLN A 157 -13.86 18.35 -4.42
C GLN A 157 -13.76 19.60 -3.54
N HIS A 158 -14.83 19.92 -2.80
CA HIS A 158 -14.87 21.06 -1.90
C HIS A 158 -13.87 20.96 -0.74
N ARG A 159 -13.50 19.74 -0.32
CA ARG A 159 -12.60 19.49 0.84
C ARG A 159 -11.13 19.35 0.43
N ILE A 160 -10.83 19.22 -0.86
CA ILE A 160 -9.46 19.10 -1.40
C ILE A 160 -8.54 20.28 -1.00
N PRO A 161 -8.94 21.57 -1.10
CA PRO A 161 -8.02 22.66 -0.76
C PRO A 161 -7.60 22.65 0.72
N PHE A 162 -8.48 22.22 1.62
CA PHE A 162 -8.15 22.03 3.03
C PHE A 162 -7.17 20.88 3.24
N ALA A 163 -7.39 19.73 2.57
CA ALA A 163 -6.46 18.60 2.63
C ALA A 163 -5.07 18.95 2.09
N VAL A 164 -5.00 19.77 1.03
CA VAL A 164 -3.74 20.23 0.45
C VAL A 164 -2.97 21.15 1.41
N ALA A 165 -3.66 22.05 2.12
CA ALA A 165 -3.02 22.89 3.13
C ALA A 165 -2.38 22.04 4.23
N ASN A 166 -3.10 21.02 4.73
CA ASN A 166 -2.59 20.11 5.75
C ASN A 166 -1.38 19.29 5.24
N LEU A 167 -1.41 18.80 3.99
CA LEU A 167 -0.29 18.07 3.39
C LEU A 167 0.96 18.93 3.24
N ARG A 168 0.82 20.21 2.89
CA ARG A 168 1.97 21.14 2.80
C ARG A 168 2.56 21.46 4.16
N VAL A 169 1.74 21.61 5.18
CA VAL A 169 2.22 21.77 6.56
C VAL A 169 2.95 20.50 7.04
N ALA A 170 2.38 19.32 6.76
CA ALA A 170 3.00 18.04 7.11
C ALA A 170 4.36 17.86 6.40
N GLU A 171 4.49 18.22 5.12
CA GLU A 171 5.78 18.21 4.43
C GLU A 171 6.75 19.24 5.00
N GLY A 172 6.29 20.44 5.34
CA GLY A 172 7.10 21.46 6.00
C GLY A 172 7.70 20.97 7.33
N ALA A 173 6.96 20.15 8.07
CA ALA A 173 7.44 19.50 9.29
C ALA A 173 8.43 18.36 8.99
N ILE A 174 8.10 17.48 8.03
CA ILE A 174 8.91 16.29 7.71
C ILE A 174 10.22 16.65 7.01
N SER A 175 10.22 17.67 6.14
CA SER A 175 11.39 18.06 5.33
C SER A 175 12.57 18.59 6.14
N LYS A 176 12.34 19.01 7.40
CA LYS A 176 13.40 19.46 8.31
C LYS A 176 14.21 18.31 8.92
N HIS A 177 13.71 17.08 8.86
CA HIS A 177 14.33 15.93 9.52
C HIS A 177 14.52 14.75 8.56
N GLY A 178 15.78 14.52 8.16
CA GLY A 178 16.17 13.41 7.29
C GLY A 178 15.85 12.01 7.85
N SER A 179 15.68 11.89 9.18
CA SER A 179 15.37 10.62 9.87
C SER A 179 14.07 9.97 9.38
N THR A 180 13.08 10.76 8.95
CA THR A 180 11.80 10.24 8.46
C THR A 180 11.96 9.46 7.15
N TYR A 181 12.91 9.86 6.29
CA TYR A 181 13.20 9.13 5.05
C TYR A 181 13.82 7.75 5.33
N ILE A 182 14.74 7.67 6.29
CA ILE A 182 15.38 6.40 6.67
C ILE A 182 14.33 5.42 7.24
N VAL A 183 13.48 5.89 8.14
CA VAL A 183 12.38 5.08 8.69
C VAL A 183 11.46 4.58 7.58
N SER A 184 11.06 5.47 6.65
CA SER A 184 10.20 5.08 5.52
C SER A 184 10.86 4.04 4.60
N LEU A 185 12.17 4.13 4.37
CA LEU A 185 12.92 3.19 3.55
C LEU A 185 12.96 1.80 4.20
N VAL A 186 13.23 1.74 5.52
CA VAL A 186 13.24 0.48 6.27
C VAL A 186 11.86 -0.19 6.22
N PHE A 187 10.79 0.56 6.47
CA PHE A 187 9.43 0.01 6.38
C PHE A 187 9.06 -0.45 4.96
N THR A 188 9.55 0.24 3.93
CA THR A 188 9.35 -0.17 2.54
C THR A 188 10.06 -1.49 2.23
N ILE A 189 11.30 -1.68 2.70
CA ILE A 189 12.03 -2.95 2.54
C ILE A 189 11.30 -4.10 3.24
N VAL A 190 10.81 -3.87 4.46
CA VAL A 190 10.03 -4.87 5.20
C VAL A 190 8.74 -5.22 4.47
N GLN A 191 8.04 -4.24 3.89
CA GLN A 191 6.84 -4.47 3.07
C GLN A 191 7.15 -5.30 1.83
N ILE A 192 8.24 -5.00 1.11
CA ILE A 192 8.69 -5.79 -0.04
C ILE A 192 8.97 -7.23 0.37
N GLY A 193 9.70 -7.44 1.47
CA GLY A 193 9.97 -8.77 2.01
C GLY A 193 8.68 -9.54 2.33
N TRP A 194 7.70 -8.88 2.93
CA TRP A 194 6.38 -9.47 3.19
C TRP A 194 5.66 -9.91 1.92
N VAL A 195 5.68 -9.08 0.87
CA VAL A 195 5.07 -9.43 -0.44
C VAL A 195 5.77 -10.65 -1.06
N VAL A 196 7.09 -10.71 -0.99
CA VAL A 196 7.88 -11.84 -1.52
C VAL A 196 7.57 -13.15 -0.76
N ILE A 197 7.58 -13.11 0.58
CA ILE A 197 7.22 -14.25 1.42
C ILE A 197 5.80 -14.74 1.10
N TRP A 198 4.85 -13.81 1.00
CA TRP A 198 3.48 -14.15 0.66
C TRP A 198 3.34 -14.74 -0.74
N ALA A 199 4.06 -14.20 -1.74
CA ALA A 199 4.02 -14.70 -3.12
C ALA A 199 4.57 -16.13 -3.22
N MET A 200 5.66 -16.45 -2.51
CA MET A 200 6.18 -17.82 -2.45
C MET A 200 5.21 -18.78 -1.76
N ALA A 201 4.56 -18.34 -0.68
CA ALA A 201 3.52 -19.15 -0.02
C ALA A 201 2.31 -19.40 -0.95
N LEU A 202 1.89 -18.40 -1.74
CA LEU A 202 0.85 -18.57 -2.75
C LEU A 202 1.24 -19.58 -3.83
N LEU A 203 2.47 -19.49 -4.34
CA LEU A 203 2.99 -20.43 -5.35
C LEU A 203 3.07 -21.86 -4.82
N GLY A 204 3.59 -22.04 -3.60
CA GLY A 204 3.65 -23.36 -2.94
C GLY A 204 2.27 -23.98 -2.75
N VAL A 205 1.31 -23.22 -2.22
CA VAL A 205 -0.08 -23.70 -2.06
C VAL A 205 -0.75 -23.99 -3.40
N ALA A 206 -0.48 -23.20 -4.45
CA ALA A 206 -1.01 -23.43 -5.77
C ALA A 206 -0.45 -24.72 -6.41
N ASN A 207 0.84 -25.00 -6.23
CA ASN A 207 1.49 -26.21 -6.73
C ASN A 207 1.01 -27.47 -6.00
N GLU A 208 0.95 -27.42 -4.67
CA GLU A 208 0.45 -28.52 -3.82
C GLU A 208 -1.01 -28.89 -4.15
N ILE A 209 -1.87 -27.90 -4.42
CA ILE A 209 -3.27 -28.15 -4.82
C ILE A 209 -3.34 -28.82 -6.19
N ALA A 210 -2.44 -28.46 -7.12
CA ALA A 210 -2.39 -29.04 -8.47
C ALA A 210 -1.87 -30.48 -8.44
N GLU A 211 -0.89 -30.79 -7.59
CA GLU A 211 -0.33 -32.12 -7.43
C GLU A 211 -1.30 -33.09 -6.74
N ASN A 212 -1.98 -32.65 -5.67
CA ASN A 212 -2.92 -33.49 -4.93
C ASN A 212 -4.27 -33.71 -5.65
N ASN A 213 -4.54 -32.99 -6.73
CA ASN A 213 -5.71 -33.21 -7.58
C ASN A 213 -5.26 -33.50 -9.02
N PRO A 214 -4.56 -34.62 -9.28
CA PRO A 214 -4.19 -34.98 -10.63
C PRO A 214 -5.49 -35.14 -11.42
N SER A 215 -5.62 -34.38 -12.52
CA SER A 215 -6.70 -34.62 -13.47
C SER A 215 -6.52 -36.04 -14.01
N SER A 216 -7.28 -36.99 -13.48
CA SER A 216 -7.35 -38.33 -14.02
C SER A 216 -8.08 -38.29 -15.35
N THR A 217 -7.38 -37.89 -16.40
CA THR A 217 -7.71 -38.20 -17.79
C THR A 217 -6.55 -39.00 -18.36
N SER A 218 -6.42 -40.25 -17.92
CA SER A 218 -5.81 -41.27 -18.76
C SER A 218 -6.88 -41.73 -19.73
N ASN A 219 -6.92 -41.12 -20.91
CA ASN A 219 -7.51 -41.76 -22.09
C ASN A 219 -6.58 -41.51 -23.27
N ASN A 220 -5.86 -42.57 -23.64
CA ASN A 220 -5.12 -42.70 -24.90
C ASN A 220 -6.09 -42.57 -26.08
N THR A 221 -6.46 -41.36 -26.46
CA THR A 221 -7.06 -41.06 -27.76
C THR A 221 -6.73 -39.62 -28.12
N ASN A 222 -6.17 -39.44 -29.33
CA ASN A 222 -5.70 -38.18 -29.92
C ASN A 222 -6.83 -37.14 -30.14
N THR A 223 -7.40 -36.63 -29.05
CA THR A 223 -8.33 -35.51 -29.06
C THR A 223 -7.97 -34.61 -27.90
N SER A 224 -7.54 -33.38 -28.21
CA SER A 224 -7.16 -32.32 -27.27
C SER A 224 -8.30 -32.01 -26.31
N THR A 225 -8.41 -32.79 -25.24
CA THR A 225 -9.37 -32.58 -24.18
C THR A 225 -8.75 -31.61 -23.19
N ARG A 226 -9.35 -30.42 -23.12
CA ARG A 226 -9.03 -29.37 -22.16
C ARG A 226 -9.15 -29.96 -20.75
N SER A 227 -8.03 -30.09 -20.05
CA SER A 227 -7.99 -30.52 -18.65
C SER A 227 -8.88 -29.61 -17.82
N THR A 228 -9.99 -30.16 -17.32
CA THR A 228 -10.92 -29.43 -16.46
C THR A 228 -10.48 -29.71 -15.03
N TYR A 229 -9.72 -28.79 -14.45
CA TYR A 229 -9.26 -28.87 -13.06
C TYR A 229 -10.47 -29.02 -12.14
N LYS A 230 -10.59 -30.17 -11.46
CA LYS A 230 -11.68 -30.43 -10.52
C LYS A 230 -11.33 -29.72 -9.21
N GLN A 231 -11.65 -28.42 -9.15
CA GLN A 231 -11.29 -27.56 -8.04
C GLN A 231 -12.08 -27.96 -6.77
N SER A 232 -11.39 -28.50 -5.76
CA SER A 232 -12.01 -28.85 -4.48
C SER A 232 -12.40 -27.59 -3.70
N GLY A 233 -13.47 -27.65 -2.90
CA GLY A 233 -13.91 -26.55 -2.04
C GLY A 233 -12.83 -26.05 -1.06
N GLY A 234 -11.89 -26.93 -0.68
CA GLY A 234 -10.75 -26.59 0.17
C GLY A 234 -9.77 -25.61 -0.46
N SER A 235 -9.64 -25.62 -1.80
CA SER A 235 -8.75 -24.71 -2.54
C SER A 235 -9.22 -23.26 -2.41
N TYR A 236 -10.52 -22.99 -2.49
CA TYR A 236 -11.06 -21.63 -2.32
C TYR A 236 -10.84 -21.07 -0.92
N VAL A 237 -10.96 -21.93 0.10
CA VAL A 237 -10.73 -21.54 1.50
C VAL A 237 -9.27 -21.18 1.73
N ALA A 238 -8.33 -21.96 1.17
CA ALA A 238 -6.90 -21.66 1.25
C ALA A 238 -6.56 -20.31 0.59
N TYR A 239 -7.04 -20.06 -0.64
CA TYR A 239 -6.84 -18.76 -1.31
C TYR A 239 -7.47 -17.60 -0.54
N PHE A 240 -8.66 -17.80 0.05
CA PHE A 240 -9.31 -16.78 0.87
C PHE A 240 -8.47 -16.42 2.11
N PHE A 241 -7.98 -17.41 2.86
CA PHE A 241 -7.11 -17.16 4.02
C PHE A 241 -5.76 -16.54 3.61
N LEU A 242 -5.18 -16.93 2.48
CA LEU A 242 -3.98 -16.29 1.95
C LEU A 242 -4.23 -14.81 1.61
N LEU A 243 -5.34 -14.47 0.94
CA LEU A 243 -5.70 -13.09 0.65
C LEU A 243 -5.99 -12.28 1.91
N LEU A 244 -6.69 -12.89 2.88
CA LEU A 244 -6.95 -12.28 4.18
C LEU A 244 -5.64 -11.99 4.93
N SER A 245 -4.71 -12.94 4.94
CA SER A 245 -3.38 -12.80 5.53
C SER A 245 -2.58 -11.68 4.86
N PHE A 246 -2.61 -11.60 3.52
CA PHE A 246 -1.96 -10.52 2.78
C PHE A 246 -2.53 -9.15 3.13
N TYR A 247 -3.86 -9.02 3.04
CA TYR A 247 -4.56 -7.77 3.32
C TYR A 247 -4.31 -7.31 4.76
N TRP A 248 -4.36 -8.25 5.71
CA TRP A 248 -4.13 -7.95 7.11
C TRP A 248 -2.67 -7.51 7.35
N GLY A 249 -1.69 -8.21 6.77
CA GLY A 249 -0.28 -7.80 6.81
C GLY A 249 -0.07 -6.39 6.30
N LEU A 250 -0.59 -6.07 5.10
CA LEU A 250 -0.50 -4.72 4.53
C LEU A 250 -1.12 -3.65 5.44
N GLN A 251 -2.27 -3.95 6.05
CA GLN A 251 -2.94 -3.02 6.95
C GLN A 251 -2.12 -2.77 8.23
N VAL A 252 -1.49 -3.80 8.80
CA VAL A 252 -0.60 -3.66 9.96
C VAL A 252 0.61 -2.81 9.58
N PHE A 253 1.31 -3.11 8.49
CA PHE A 253 2.47 -2.31 8.08
C PHE A 253 2.12 -0.86 7.80
N LYS A 254 0.96 -0.60 7.18
CA LYS A 254 0.46 0.77 6.96
C LYS A 254 0.23 1.51 8.27
N ASN A 255 -0.40 0.86 9.24
CA ASN A 255 -0.71 1.45 10.54
C ASN A 255 0.56 1.71 11.37
N VAL A 256 1.51 0.77 11.36
CA VAL A 256 2.80 0.92 12.05
C VAL A 256 3.61 2.05 11.41
N ALA A 257 3.67 2.13 10.07
CA ALA A 257 4.34 3.23 9.39
C ALA A 257 3.68 4.58 9.73
N HIS A 258 2.35 4.65 9.70
CA HIS A 258 1.61 5.89 9.99
C HIS A 258 1.81 6.36 11.44
N THR A 259 1.77 5.45 12.41
CA THR A 259 2.02 5.79 13.83
C THR A 259 3.47 6.16 14.09
N THR A 260 4.43 5.51 13.42
CA THR A 260 5.85 5.87 13.53
C THR A 260 6.11 7.27 12.98
N VAL A 261 5.54 7.60 11.81
CA VAL A 261 5.66 8.95 11.21
C VAL A 261 4.91 10.00 12.04
N ALA A 262 3.73 9.67 12.56
CA ALA A 262 2.99 10.59 13.43
C ALA A 262 3.75 10.84 14.74
N GLY A 263 4.35 9.80 15.33
CA GLY A 263 5.15 9.90 16.54
C GLY A 263 6.44 10.70 16.34
N THR A 264 7.13 10.50 15.21
CA THR A 264 8.32 11.30 14.88
C THR A 264 7.95 12.76 14.70
N VAL A 265 6.83 13.09 14.04
CA VAL A 265 6.37 14.47 13.89
C VAL A 265 5.91 15.07 15.23
N ALA A 266 5.20 14.31 16.09
CA ALA A 266 4.67 14.81 17.36
C ALA A 266 5.73 15.03 18.46
N THR A 267 6.90 14.41 18.31
CA THR A 267 8.03 14.60 19.24
C THR A 267 8.71 15.96 19.05
N PHE A 268 8.44 16.65 17.93
CA PHE A 268 9.05 17.93 17.57
C PHE A 268 8.01 19.03 17.37
#